data_AF-A0A3P0PJU0-F1
#
_entry.id   AF-A0A3P0PJU0-F1
#
_cell.length_a   1.000
_cell.length_b   1.000
_cell.length_c   1.000
_cell.angle_alpha   90.00
_cell.angle_beta   90.00
_cell.angle_gamma   90.00
#
_symmetry.space_group_name_H-M   'P 1'
#
loop_
_entity.id
_entity.type
_entity.pdbx_description
1 polymer ?
#
loop_
_entity_poly.entity_id
_entity_poly.type
_entity_poly.pdbx_seq_one_letter_code
_entity_poly.pdbx_strand_id
1 'polypeptide(L)'
;MNISIEIGFTSRALREEEPTQRFEYQVGIPFPQIGDHITFEYTAGPTTFLVVDRDFTFKTGGVTIKLVMDLPEDQSAGSDSLEIWKRLGQ
;
A
#
# COMPACT_ATOMS: atom_id res chain seq x y z
N MET A 1 -6.27 -7.75 23.65
CA MET A 1 -5.06 -7.30 22.94
C MET A 1 -5.52 -6.27 21.93
N ASN A 2 -5.03 -5.04 22.02
CA ASN A 2 -5.42 -3.98 21.09
C ASN A 2 -4.47 -3.96 19.88
N ILE A 3 -4.99 -3.75 18.67
CA ILE A 3 -4.18 -3.62 17.46
C ILE A 3 -4.50 -2.25 16.85
N SER A 4 -3.48 -1.41 16.71
CA SER A 4 -3.58 -0.10 16.10
C SER A 4 -2.82 -0.12 14.79
N ILE A 5 -3.44 0.36 13.71
CA ILE A 5 -2.80 0.47 12.40
C ILE A 5 -2.60 1.96 12.11
N GLU A 6 -1.35 2.33 11.86
CA GLU A 6 -0.95 3.65 11.42
C GLU A 6 -0.56 3.58 9.95
N ILE A 7 -0.98 4.57 9.19
CA ILE A 7 -0.73 4.64 7.76
C ILE A 7 0.13 5.85 7.47
N GLY A 8 1.28 5.61 6.86
CA GLY A 8 2.17 6.62 6.31
C GLY A 8 2.27 6.50 4.80
N PHE A 9 2.58 7.62 4.16
CA PHE A 9 2.83 7.69 2.72
C PHE A 9 4.27 8.16 2.50
N THR A 10 4.91 7.66 1.45
CA THR A 10 6.19 8.24 0.99
C THR A 10 5.96 9.67 0.48
N SER A 11 7.02 10.47 0.36
CA SER A 11 6.90 11.84 -0.17
C SER A 11 6.30 11.90 -1.58
N ARG A 12 6.43 10.83 -2.38
CA ARG A 12 5.83 10.72 -3.71
C ARG A 12 4.32 10.45 -3.66
N ALA A 13 3.90 9.65 -2.69
CA ALA A 13 2.50 9.26 -2.51
C ALA A 13 1.72 10.16 -1.56
N LEU A 14 2.41 11.09 -0.89
CA LEU A 14 1.80 12.04 0.03
C LEU A 14 0.75 12.87 -0.70
N ARG A 15 -0.45 12.90 -0.14
CA ARG A 15 -1.55 13.73 -0.60
C ARG A 15 -1.96 14.69 0.51
N GLU A 16 -2.45 15.87 0.11
CA GLU A 16 -2.97 16.86 1.05
C GLU A 16 -4.34 16.44 1.63
N GLU A 17 -5.07 15.57 0.93
CA GLU A 17 -6.33 15.02 1.37
C GLU A 17 -6.10 13.77 2.24
N GLU A 18 -6.61 13.78 3.48
CA GLU A 18 -6.69 12.59 4.30
C GLU A 18 -7.78 11.65 3.75
N PRO A 19 -7.52 10.34 3.63
CA PRO A 19 -8.53 9.40 3.20
C PRO A 19 -9.69 9.40 4.20
N THR A 20 -10.93 9.36 3.70
CA THR A 20 -12.14 9.47 4.55
C THR A 20 -12.43 8.21 5.37
N GLN A 21 -11.55 7.22 5.38
CA GLN A 21 -11.80 5.89 5.90
C GLN A 21 -11.14 5.65 7.26
N ARG A 22 -11.92 5.04 8.17
CA ARG A 22 -11.40 4.43 9.39
C ARG A 22 -11.09 2.97 9.12
N PHE A 23 -9.89 2.54 9.48
CA PHE A 23 -9.49 1.14 9.37
C PHE A 23 -10.09 0.34 10.52
N GLU A 24 -11.06 -0.51 10.20
CA GLU A 24 -11.58 -1.51 11.13
C GLU A 24 -11.06 -2.88 10.70
N TYR A 25 -10.25 -3.50 11.57
CA TYR A 25 -9.66 -4.79 11.28
C TYR A 25 -10.47 -5.92 11.90
N GLN A 26 -10.90 -6.88 11.08
CA GLN A 26 -11.59 -8.07 11.54
C GLN A 26 -10.59 -9.15 11.96
N VAL A 27 -10.81 -9.74 13.14
CA VAL A 27 -9.98 -10.83 13.66
C VAL A 27 -10.01 -12.01 12.68
N GLY A 28 -8.83 -12.48 12.28
CA GLY A 28 -8.66 -13.63 11.37
C GLY A 28 -8.32 -13.27 9.92
N ILE A 29 -8.41 -11.99 9.54
CA ILE A 29 -7.82 -11.51 8.29
C ILE A 29 -6.29 -11.40 8.49
N PRO A 30 -5.46 -11.67 7.46
CA PRO A 30 -4.01 -11.42 7.50
C PRO A 30 -3.68 -9.96 7.24
N PHE A 31 -2.73 -9.39 8.01
CA PHE A 31 -2.35 -7.98 7.84
C PHE A 31 -1.74 -7.76 6.46
N PRO A 32 -1.91 -6.55 5.87
CA PRO A 32 -1.25 -6.21 4.62
C PRO A 32 0.26 -6.48 4.67
N GLN A 33 0.76 -7.08 3.61
CA GLN A 33 2.16 -7.43 3.41
C GLN A 33 2.81 -6.40 2.47
N ILE A 34 4.14 -6.32 2.52
CA ILE A 34 4.90 -5.58 1.50
C ILE A 34 4.60 -6.22 0.13
N GLY A 35 4.26 -5.39 -0.86
CA GLY A 35 3.84 -5.81 -2.19
C GLY A 35 2.32 -5.84 -2.39
N ASP A 36 1.52 -5.78 -1.32
CA ASP A 36 0.07 -5.73 -1.43
C ASP A 36 -0.38 -4.35 -1.92
N HIS A 37 -1.52 -4.33 -2.63
CA HIS A 37 -2.15 -3.10 -3.09
C HIS A 37 -3.35 -2.76 -2.21
N ILE A 38 -3.47 -1.50 -1.83
CA ILE A 38 -4.57 -0.97 -1.01
C ILE A 38 -5.21 0.20 -1.73
N THR A 39 -6.54 0.15 -1.89
CA THR A 39 -7.33 1.21 -2.52
C THR A 39 -8.08 2.01 -1.46
N PHE A 40 -7.95 3.34 -1.54
CA PHE A 40 -8.67 4.28 -0.71
C PHE A 40 -9.68 5.04 -1.55
N GLU A 41 -10.86 5.27 -0.98
CA GLU A 41 -11.84 6.18 -1.55
C GLU A 41 -11.53 7.61 -1.11
N TYR A 42 -11.26 8.49 -2.08
CA TYR A 42 -11.12 9.93 -1.89
C TYR A 42 -12.28 10.67 -2.56
N THR A 43 -12.45 11.95 -2.25
CA THR A 43 -13.46 12.80 -2.91
C THR A 43 -13.26 12.86 -4.43
N ALA A 44 -12.00 12.88 -4.88
CA ALA A 44 -11.64 12.89 -6.29
C ALA A 44 -11.78 11.53 -7.00
N GLY A 45 -12.09 10.46 -6.26
CA GLY A 45 -12.20 9.09 -6.76
C GLY A 45 -11.19 8.12 -6.10
N PRO A 46 -11.35 6.81 -6.36
CA PRO A 46 -10.50 5.79 -5.75
C PRO A 46 -9.05 5.93 -6.19
N THR A 47 -8.11 5.73 -5.27
CA THR A 47 -6.68 5.71 -5.56
C THR A 47 -6.06 4.48 -4.93
N THR A 48 -5.23 3.77 -5.71
CA THR A 48 -4.54 2.56 -5.28
C THR A 48 -3.09 2.84 -4.97
N PHE A 49 -2.61 2.29 -3.86
CA PHE A 49 -1.23 2.39 -3.40
C PHE A 49 -0.63 1.00 -3.20
N LEU A 50 0.69 0.93 -3.23
CA LEU A 50 1.49 -0.24 -2.94
C LEU A 50 2.05 -0.14 -1.52
N VAL A 51 1.93 -1.20 -0.72
CA VAL A 51 2.63 -1.30 0.57
C VAL A 51 4.10 -1.57 0.30
N VAL A 52 4.96 -0.61 0.64
CA VAL A 52 6.42 -0.70 0.40
C VAL A 52 7.21 -1.03 1.66
N ASP A 53 6.65 -0.74 2.84
CA ASP A 53 7.28 -1.07 4.12
C ASP A 53 6.24 -1.33 5.22
N ARG A 54 6.67 -2.04 6.26
CA ARG A 54 5.88 -2.30 7.46
C ARG A 54 6.74 -2.43 8.70
N ASP A 55 6.31 -1.75 9.77
CA ASP A 55 6.95 -1.82 11.07
C ASP A 55 5.97 -2.31 12.14
N PHE A 56 6.43 -3.24 12.97
CA PHE A 56 5.69 -3.75 14.11
C PHE A 56 6.30 -3.23 15.41
N THR A 57 5.52 -2.49 16.18
CA THR A 57 5.90 -2.06 17.53
C THR A 57 5.03 -2.78 18.56
N PHE A 58 5.66 -3.62 19.36
CA PHE A 58 5.02 -4.28 20.50
C PHE A 58 5.03 -3.32 21.70
N LYS A 59 3.85 -3.12 22.32
CA LYS A 59 3.69 -2.33 23.54
C LYS A 59 2.91 -3.14 24.57
N THR A 60 3.06 -2.80 25.84
CA THR A 60 2.25 -3.41 26.90
C THR A 60 0.76 -3.16 26.60
N GLY A 61 0.00 -4.23 26.33
CA GLY A 61 -1.44 -4.17 26.03
C GLY A 61 -1.81 -4.22 24.54
N GLY A 62 -0.85 -4.16 23.61
CA GLY A 62 -1.18 -4.20 22.19
C GLY A 62 -0.01 -4.15 21.22
N VAL A 63 -0.35 -4.11 19.93
CA VAL A 63 0.59 -3.96 18.81
C VAL A 63 0.19 -2.74 18.00
N THR A 64 1.17 -1.93 17.65
CA THR A 64 1.02 -0.90 16.61
C THR A 64 1.69 -1.43 15.34
N ILE A 65 0.97 -1.38 14.23
CA ILE A 65 1.46 -1.73 12.90
C ILE A 65 1.50 -0.44 12.10
N LYS A 66 2.67 -0.05 11.63
CA LYS A 66 2.82 1.08 10.72
C LYS A 66 3.00 0.54 9.31
N LEU A 67 2.13 0.94 8.39
CA LEU A 67 2.25 0.65 6.97
C LEU A 67 2.77 1.89 6.26
N VAL A 68 3.78 1.73 5.42
CA VAL A 68 4.25 2.78 4.52
C VAL A 68 3.82 2.43 3.11
N MET A 69 3.14 3.37 2.47
CA MET A 69 2.60 3.20 1.13
C MET A 69 3.24 4.14 0.13
N ASP A 70 3.40 3.66 -1.10
CA ASP A 70 3.80 4.44 -2.25
C ASP A 70 2.78 4.30 -3.39
N LEU A 71 2.85 5.15 -4.41
CA LEU A 71 2.18 4.91 -5.67
C LEU A 71 2.76 3.63 -6.30
N PRO A 72 1.96 2.81 -6.99
CA PRO A 72 2.50 1.73 -7.80
C PRO A 72 3.41 2.30 -8.89
N GLU A 73 4.41 1.54 -9.31
CA GLU A 73 5.16 1.88 -10.52
C GLU A 73 4.20 1.86 -11.71
N ASP A 74 4.35 2.84 -12.60
CA ASP A 74 3.49 2.99 -13.78
C ASP A 74 3.67 1.73 -14.64
N GLN A 75 2.65 0.87 -14.69
CA GLN A 75 2.71 -0.42 -15.39
C GLN A 75 2.86 -0.27 -16.92
N SER A 76 2.90 0.95 -17.44
CA SER A 76 3.22 1.30 -18.81
C SER A 76 4.62 0.84 -19.24
N ALA A 77 5.57 0.64 -18.32
CA ALA A 77 6.90 0.10 -18.64
C ALA A 77 6.95 -1.44 -18.83
N GLY A 78 5.92 -2.17 -18.37
CA GLY A 78 5.86 -3.64 -18.46
C GLY A 78 5.44 -4.16 -19.83
N SER A 79 4.70 -3.36 -20.61
CA SER A 79 4.29 -3.72 -21.98
C SER A 79 5.48 -3.69 -22.95
N ASP A 80 6.38 -2.72 -22.80
CA ASP A 80 7.54 -2.58 -23.69
C ASP A 80 8.56 -3.70 -23.49
N SER A 81 8.74 -4.18 -22.25
CA SER A 81 9.69 -5.28 -21.97
C SER A 81 9.29 -6.59 -22.65
N LEU A 82 8.00 -6.92 -22.74
CA LEU A 82 7.50 -8.12 -23.44
C LEU A 82 7.67 -8.03 -24.97
N GLU A 83 7.53 -6.83 -25.56
CA GLU A 83 7.79 -6.58 -26.98
C GLU A 83 9.28 -6.68 -27.31
N ILE A 84 10.16 -6.20 -26.42
CA ILE A 84 11.61 -6.23 -26.61
C ILE A 84 12.14 -7.67 -26.64
N TRP A 85 11.67 -8.57 -25.76
CA TRP A 85 12.05 -9.99 -25.80
C TRP A 85 11.56 -10.70 -27.07
N LYS A 86 10.37 -10.35 -27.58
CA LYS A 86 9.85 -10.90 -28.84
C LYS A 86 10.65 -10.46 -30.07
N ARG A 87 11.21 -9.25 -30.07
CA ARG A 87 12.06 -8.74 -31.17
C ARG A 87 13.48 -9.26 -31.16
N LEU A 88 14.03 -9.62 -29.99
CA LEU A 88 15.39 -10.15 -29.88
C LEU A 88 15.47 -11.68 -30.09
N GLY A 89 14.33 -12.36 -30.16
CA GLY A 89 14.22 -13.81 -30.38
C GLY A 89 13.93 -14.24 -31.82
N GLN A 90 14.03 -13.34 -32.82
CA GLN A 90 13.92 -13.65 -34.25
C GLN A 90 15.26 -13.49 -34.97
#